data_AF-A0A966IRT0-F1
#
_entry.id   AF-A0A966IRT0-F1
#
_cell.length_a   1.000
_cell.length_b   1.000
_cell.length_c   1.000
_cell.angle_alpha   90.00
_cell.angle_beta   90.00
_cell.angle_gamma   90.00
#
_symmetry.space_group_name_H-M   'P 1'
#
loop_
_entity.id
_entity.type
_entity.pdbx_description
1 polymer ?
#
loop_
_entity_poly.entity_id
_entity_poly.type
_entity_poly.pdbx_seq_one_letter_code
_entity_poly.pdbx_strand_id
1 'polypeptide(L)'
;MVRKQRLGLMDYLLLSEEERDFYALTGRLPSERPEDVKIEVTRTKPPNKKGGRPHKKYHINERRVYCLWLIAKELPEETRAKITNRKLIEIAHTMPFRGLFTSSQQTLETCISRGKRTLKIDKFWNSKVCVLLAEDIPKLQS
;
A
#
# COMPACT_ATOMS: atom_id res chain seq x y z
N MET A 1 7.87 33.37 18.55
CA MET A 1 7.79 34.82 18.23
C MET A 1 9.21 35.34 18.09
N VAL A 2 9.63 35.71 16.88
CA VAL A 2 10.96 36.32 16.66
C VAL A 2 10.87 37.79 17.06
N ARG A 3 11.68 38.23 18.03
CA ARG A 3 11.71 39.63 18.47
C ARG A 3 12.32 40.47 17.35
N LYS A 4 11.56 41.45 16.81
CA LYS A 4 12.08 42.44 15.86
C LYS A 4 13.01 43.40 16.60
N GLN A 5 14.32 43.22 16.48
CA GLN A 5 15.27 44.25 16.91
C GLN A 5 15.20 45.41 15.92
N ARG A 6 15.07 46.64 16.43
CA ARG A 6 15.12 47.86 15.61
C ARG A 6 16.58 48.20 15.38
N LEU A 7 16.96 48.52 14.14
CA LEU A 7 18.30 48.99 13.85
C LEU A 7 18.57 50.34 14.54
N GLY A 8 19.80 50.51 15.02
CA GLY A 8 20.26 51.78 15.56
C GLY A 8 20.34 52.84 14.47
N LEU A 9 20.17 54.11 14.85
CA LEU A 9 20.19 55.24 13.90
C LEU A 9 21.51 55.33 13.12
N MET A 10 22.63 55.04 13.78
CA MET A 10 23.96 55.11 13.16
C MET A 10 24.13 54.02 12.09
N ASP A 11 23.66 52.81 12.37
CA ASP A 11 23.74 51.70 11.43
C ASP A 11 22.86 51.93 10.20
N TYR A 12 21.69 52.57 10.39
CA TYR A 12 20.80 52.91 9.28
C TYR A 12 21.41 53.93 8.31
N LEU A 13 22.19 54.90 8.82
CA LEU A 13 22.86 55.91 7.99
C LEU A 13 24.04 55.35 7.19
N LEU A 14 24.61 54.22 7.64
CA LEU A 14 25.71 53.53 6.97
C LEU A 14 25.24 52.60 5.83
N LEU A 15 23.92 52.39 5.69
CA LEU A 15 23.34 51.55 4.65
C LEU A 15 23.28 52.27 3.29
N SER A 16 23.45 51.50 2.22
CA SER A 16 23.20 52.00 0.86
C SER A 16 21.74 52.44 0.70
N GLU A 17 21.46 53.30 -0.28
CA GLU A 17 20.10 53.80 -0.54
C GLU A 17 19.12 52.65 -0.81
N GLU A 18 19.56 51.65 -1.56
CA GLU A 18 18.78 50.44 -1.89
C GLU A 18 18.46 49.58 -0.66
N GLU A 19 19.42 49.45 0.28
CA GLU A 19 19.22 48.71 1.53
C GLU A 19 18.30 49.43 2.51
N ARG A 20 18.35 50.78 2.52
CA ARG A 20 17.43 51.61 3.31
C ARG A 20 16.00 51.48 2.82
N ASP A 21 15.78 51.52 1.52
CA ASP A 21 14.46 51.34 0.92
C ASP A 21 13.89 49.97 1.23
N PHE A 22 14.71 48.93 1.14
CA PHE A 22 14.31 47.56 1.51
C PHE A 22 13.97 47.44 3.00
N TYR A 23 14.77 48.05 3.89
CA TYR A 23 14.52 48.06 5.32
C TYR A 23 13.25 48.85 5.68
N ALA A 24 13.00 49.98 5.03
CA ALA A 24 11.79 50.77 5.24
C ALA A 24 10.52 49.99 4.84
N LEU A 25 10.60 49.19 3.77
CA LEU A 25 9.47 48.40 3.27
C LEU A 25 9.21 47.12 4.08
N THR A 26 10.26 46.41 4.49
CA THR A 26 10.14 45.06 5.09
C THR A 26 10.45 45.02 6.59
N GLY A 27 11.13 46.04 7.11
CA GLY A 27 11.65 46.11 8.47
C GLY A 27 12.82 45.16 8.74
N ARG A 28 13.52 44.69 7.70
CA ARG A 28 14.65 43.75 7.78
C ARG A 28 15.73 44.06 6.73
N LEU A 29 16.97 43.66 7.00
CA LEU A 29 18.07 43.85 6.05
C LEU A 29 18.18 42.68 5.06
N PRO A 30 18.60 42.92 3.80
CA PRO A 30 18.83 41.85 2.82
C PRO A 30 19.89 40.82 3.23
N SER A 31 20.77 41.16 4.18
CA SER A 31 21.78 40.26 4.75
C SER A 31 21.20 39.28 5.78
N GLU A 32 20.05 39.60 6.40
CA GLU A 32 19.30 38.73 7.31
C GLU A 32 18.44 37.72 6.54
N ARG A 33 19.02 37.06 5.53
CA ARG A 33 18.30 35.99 4.85
C ARG A 33 18.06 34.86 5.85
N PRO A 34 16.85 34.29 5.93
CA PRO A 34 16.68 33.04 6.65
C PRO A 34 17.56 32.01 5.96
N GLU A 35 18.50 31.42 6.70
CA GLU A 35 19.21 30.21 6.31
C GLU A 35 18.19 29.21 5.76
N ASP A 36 18.52 28.64 4.59
CA ASP A 36 17.77 27.69 3.79
C ASP A 36 16.57 27.07 4.52
N VAL A 37 15.37 27.54 4.18
CA VAL A 37 14.15 26.82 4.51
C VAL A 37 14.23 25.48 3.78
N LYS A 38 14.83 24.48 4.42
CA LYS A 38 14.67 23.07 4.06
C LYS A 38 13.18 22.79 4.20
N ILE A 39 12.45 22.92 3.10
CA ILE A 39 11.08 22.45 3.00
C ILE A 39 11.18 20.92 3.07
N GLU A 40 11.23 20.38 4.29
CA GLU A 40 10.97 18.97 4.52
C GLU A 40 9.49 18.76 4.20
N VAL A 41 9.21 18.45 2.93
CA VAL A 41 7.91 17.96 2.48
C VAL A 41 7.69 16.61 3.14
N THR A 42 7.24 16.64 4.38
CA THR A 42 6.71 15.48 5.07
C THR A 42 5.45 15.07 4.33
N ARG A 43 5.60 14.11 3.42
CA ARG A 43 4.47 13.45 2.74
C ARG A 43 3.65 12.72 3.81
N THR A 44 2.68 13.41 4.42
CA THR A 44 1.70 12.77 5.29
C THR A 44 0.97 11.72 4.46
N LYS A 45 1.12 10.44 4.81
CA LYS A 45 0.34 9.36 4.21
C LYS A 45 -1.15 9.71 4.35
N PRO A 46 -1.96 9.56 3.28
CA PRO A 46 -3.38 9.86 3.36
C PRO A 46 -4.04 9.02 4.48
N PRO A 47 -4.99 9.60 5.23
CA PRO A 47 -5.67 8.87 6.29
C PRO A 47 -6.38 7.64 5.70
N ASN A 48 -6.18 6.48 6.35
CA ASN A 48 -6.87 5.25 6.01
C ASN A 48 -8.38 5.50 6.10
N LYS A 49 -9.11 5.32 4.98
CA LYS A 49 -10.57 5.53 4.93
C LYS A 49 -11.26 4.52 5.85
N LYS A 50 -11.61 4.94 7.07
CA LYS A 50 -12.30 4.11 8.08
C LYS A 50 -13.82 4.03 7.90
N GLY A 51 -14.40 4.63 6.85
CA GLY A 51 -15.85 4.84 6.74
C GLY A 51 -16.41 4.65 5.33
N GLY A 52 -16.08 3.55 4.67
CA GLY A 52 -16.73 3.13 3.41
C GLY A 52 -17.49 1.82 3.59
N ARG A 53 -18.52 1.59 2.77
CA ARG A 53 -19.19 0.27 2.68
C ARG A 53 -18.12 -0.80 2.44
N PRO A 54 -18.06 -1.88 3.26
CA PRO A 54 -17.08 -2.93 3.07
C PRO A 54 -17.17 -3.48 1.64
N HIS A 55 -16.00 -3.67 1.03
CA HIS A 55 -15.90 -4.10 -0.35
C HIS A 55 -16.50 -5.50 -0.49
N LYS A 56 -17.66 -5.62 -1.13
CA LYS A 56 -18.39 -6.90 -1.28
C LYS A 56 -17.69 -7.90 -2.20
N LYS A 57 -16.71 -7.47 -3.00
CA LYS A 57 -16.05 -8.33 -3.99
C LYS A 57 -14.70 -8.80 -3.44
N TYR A 58 -14.46 -10.10 -3.53
CA TYR A 58 -13.15 -10.68 -3.22
C TYR A 58 -12.08 -10.15 -4.17
N HIS A 59 -10.90 -9.85 -3.63
CA HIS A 59 -9.77 -9.41 -4.43
C HIS A 59 -9.28 -10.55 -5.35
N ILE A 60 -8.66 -10.23 -6.48
CA ILE A 60 -8.19 -11.26 -7.44
C ILE A 60 -7.24 -12.28 -6.79
N ASN A 61 -6.44 -11.84 -5.81
CA ASN A 61 -5.55 -12.71 -5.03
C ASN A 61 -6.33 -13.76 -4.24
N GLU A 62 -7.41 -13.37 -3.58
CA GLU A 62 -8.26 -14.27 -2.79
C GLU A 62 -8.94 -15.27 -3.73
N ARG A 63 -9.47 -14.81 -4.87
CA ARG A 63 -10.09 -15.68 -5.88
C ARG A 63 -9.13 -16.72 -6.42
N ARG A 64 -7.91 -16.32 -6.78
CA ARG A 64 -6.84 -17.23 -7.24
C ARG A 64 -6.55 -18.30 -6.19
N VAL A 65 -6.37 -17.88 -4.95
CA VAL A 65 -6.05 -18.79 -3.84
C VAL A 65 -7.20 -19.73 -3.53
N TYR A 66 -8.45 -19.27 -3.63
CA TYR A 66 -9.63 -20.12 -3.50
C TYR A 66 -9.69 -21.21 -4.58
N CYS A 67 -9.38 -20.89 -5.85
CA CYS A 67 -9.27 -21.90 -6.90
C CYS A 67 -8.18 -22.95 -6.59
N LEU A 68 -7.01 -22.51 -6.10
CA LEU A 68 -5.95 -23.43 -5.70
C LEU A 68 -6.33 -24.28 -4.49
N TRP A 69 -7.12 -23.71 -3.57
CA TRP A 69 -7.65 -24.43 -2.42
C TRP A 69 -8.62 -25.54 -2.83
N LEU A 70 -9.50 -25.29 -3.83
CA LEU A 70 -10.38 -26.31 -4.39
C LEU A 70 -9.59 -27.50 -4.96
N ILE A 71 -8.54 -27.22 -5.75
CA ILE A 71 -7.65 -28.26 -6.27
C ILE A 71 -6.96 -29.01 -5.12
N ALA A 72 -6.41 -28.28 -4.15
CA ALA A 72 -5.69 -28.88 -3.03
C ALA A 72 -6.60 -29.75 -2.15
N LYS A 73 -7.90 -29.43 -2.05
CA LYS A 73 -8.88 -30.20 -1.26
C LYS A 73 -9.10 -31.61 -1.80
N GLU A 74 -8.99 -31.79 -3.12
CA GLU A 74 -9.14 -33.11 -3.78
C GLU A 74 -7.92 -34.02 -3.56
N LEU A 75 -6.78 -33.45 -3.14
CA LEU A 75 -5.55 -34.20 -2.91
C LEU A 75 -5.50 -34.81 -1.49
N PRO A 76 -4.84 -35.97 -1.32
CA PRO A 76 -4.60 -36.55 0.01
C PRO A 76 -3.66 -35.67 0.85
N GLU A 77 -3.84 -35.69 2.16
CA GLU A 77 -3.18 -34.76 3.11
C GLU A 77 -1.64 -34.83 3.05
N GLU A 78 -1.08 -36.02 2.86
CA GLU A 78 0.37 -36.23 2.71
C GLU A 78 0.97 -35.47 1.52
N THR A 79 0.19 -35.34 0.45
CA THR A 79 0.62 -34.63 -0.76
C THR A 79 0.38 -33.12 -0.65
N ARG A 80 -0.67 -32.70 0.07
CA ARG A 80 -0.96 -31.28 0.32
C ARG A 80 0.16 -30.55 1.06
N ALA A 81 0.79 -31.20 2.03
CA ALA A 81 1.89 -30.58 2.78
C ALA A 81 3.15 -30.38 1.94
N LYS A 82 3.37 -31.25 0.94
CA LYS A 82 4.58 -31.26 0.10
C LYS A 82 4.43 -30.45 -1.19
N ILE A 83 3.22 -30.07 -1.54
CA ILE A 83 2.97 -29.37 -2.81
C ILE A 83 3.43 -27.91 -2.74
N THR A 84 4.23 -27.51 -3.73
CA THR A 84 4.67 -26.12 -3.86
C THR A 84 3.60 -25.30 -4.55
N ASN A 85 3.59 -23.98 -4.28
CA ASN A 85 2.68 -23.06 -4.98
C ASN A 85 2.84 -23.17 -6.51
N ARG A 86 4.07 -23.36 -6.98
CA ARG A 86 4.43 -23.55 -8.39
C ARG A 86 3.68 -24.70 -9.05
N LYS A 87 3.72 -25.90 -8.46
CA LYS A 87 3.00 -27.07 -8.99
C LYS A 87 1.49 -26.86 -9.03
N LEU A 88 0.93 -26.19 -8.02
CA LEU A 88 -0.50 -25.88 -7.98
C LEU A 88 -0.90 -24.86 -9.06
N ILE A 89 -0.06 -23.89 -9.38
CA ILE A 89 -0.29 -22.95 -10.49
C ILE A 89 -0.28 -23.70 -11.82
N GLU A 90 0.66 -24.63 -12.03
CA GLU A 90 0.74 -25.44 -13.25
C GLU A 90 -0.54 -26.26 -13.47
N ILE A 91 -1.06 -26.89 -12.41
CA ILE A 91 -2.36 -27.59 -12.46
C ILE A 91 -3.50 -26.60 -12.72
N ALA A 92 -3.44 -25.39 -12.16
CA ALA A 92 -4.49 -24.40 -12.36
C ALA A 92 -4.59 -23.86 -13.79
N HIS A 93 -3.51 -23.94 -14.57
CA HIS A 93 -3.52 -23.55 -15.98
C HIS A 93 -4.28 -24.55 -16.87
N THR A 94 -4.35 -25.83 -16.50
CA THR A 94 -5.07 -26.87 -17.27
C THR A 94 -6.57 -26.89 -16.96
N MET A 95 -6.97 -26.22 -15.89
CA MET A 95 -8.34 -26.13 -15.39
C MET A 95 -9.14 -24.97 -16.04
N PRO A 96 -10.49 -24.95 -15.93
CA PRO A 96 -11.33 -23.92 -16.56
C PRO A 96 -11.07 -22.49 -16.03
N PHE A 97 -10.34 -22.35 -14.92
CA PHE A 97 -9.96 -21.06 -14.33
C PHE A 97 -8.64 -20.47 -14.87
N ARG A 98 -8.13 -20.95 -16.01
CA ARG A 98 -6.91 -20.45 -16.68
C ARG A 98 -6.83 -18.91 -16.81
N GLY A 99 -7.98 -18.25 -17.02
CA GLY A 99 -8.06 -16.79 -17.18
C GLY A 99 -7.63 -16.01 -15.92
N LEU A 100 -7.69 -16.64 -14.74
CA LEU A 100 -7.20 -16.03 -13.51
C LEU A 100 -5.68 -16.11 -13.39
N PHE A 101 -4.99 -16.98 -14.14
CA PHE A 101 -3.56 -17.24 -13.98
C PHE A 101 -2.70 -16.72 -15.15
N THR A 102 -3.17 -15.74 -15.91
CA THR A 102 -2.46 -15.20 -17.10
C THR A 102 -1.20 -14.38 -16.80
N SER A 103 -0.93 -14.06 -15.53
CA SER A 103 0.21 -13.23 -15.13
C SER A 103 1.52 -14.04 -15.05
N SER A 104 2.66 -13.35 -14.99
CA SER A 104 3.95 -14.02 -14.84
C SER A 104 4.03 -14.84 -13.54
N GLN A 105 4.75 -15.96 -13.57
CA GLN A 105 4.84 -16.89 -12.44
C GLN A 105 5.27 -16.23 -11.12
N GLN A 106 6.26 -15.33 -11.16
CA GLN A 106 6.73 -14.59 -9.99
C GLN A 106 5.64 -13.70 -9.36
N THR A 107 4.80 -13.07 -10.20
CA THR A 107 3.67 -12.27 -9.71
C THR A 107 2.58 -13.16 -9.13
N LEU A 108 2.30 -14.31 -9.73
CA LEU A 108 1.32 -15.28 -9.23
C LEU A 108 1.72 -15.83 -7.86
N GLU A 109 2.98 -16.22 -7.67
CA GLU A 109 3.47 -16.71 -6.38
C GLU A 109 3.36 -15.65 -5.27
N THR A 110 3.66 -14.40 -5.61
CA THR A 110 3.49 -13.26 -4.69
C THR A 110 2.01 -13.04 -4.36
N CYS A 111 1.14 -13.06 -5.37
CA CYS A 111 -0.31 -12.96 -5.21
C CYS A 111 -0.86 -14.07 -4.31
N ILE A 112 -0.43 -15.31 -4.52
CA ILE A 112 -0.86 -16.49 -3.75
C ILE A 112 -0.40 -16.36 -2.31
N SER A 113 0.84 -15.96 -2.07
CA SER A 113 1.37 -15.77 -0.73
C SER A 113 0.57 -14.71 0.05
N ARG A 114 0.18 -13.62 -0.62
CA ARG A 114 -0.70 -12.58 -0.03
C ARG A 114 -2.12 -13.09 0.19
N GLY A 115 -2.69 -13.81 -0.76
CA GLY A 115 -4.03 -14.38 -0.66
C GLY A 115 -4.13 -15.44 0.44
N LYS A 116 -3.11 -16.28 0.63
CA LYS A 116 -3.03 -17.26 1.73
C LYS A 116 -3.13 -16.60 3.11
N ARG A 117 -2.44 -15.47 3.30
CA ARG A 117 -2.54 -14.69 4.55
C ARG A 117 -3.96 -14.16 4.78
N THR A 118 -4.59 -13.69 3.71
CA THR A 118 -5.93 -13.08 3.78
C THR A 118 -7.01 -14.12 4.09
N LEU A 119 -6.95 -15.27 3.43
CA LEU A 119 -7.86 -16.40 3.63
C LEU A 119 -7.46 -17.32 4.79
N LYS A 120 -6.39 -17.00 5.53
CA LYS A 120 -5.86 -17.79 6.66
C LYS A 120 -5.72 -19.27 6.31
N ILE A 121 -5.00 -19.54 5.22
CA ILE A 121 -4.71 -20.91 4.77
C ILE A 121 -3.44 -21.43 5.45
N ASP A 122 -3.56 -22.59 6.07
CA ASP A 122 -2.46 -23.27 6.76
C ASP A 122 -1.53 -24.01 5.79
N LYS A 123 -0.44 -24.56 6.33
CA LYS A 123 0.55 -25.36 5.58
C LYS A 123 -0.07 -26.57 4.88
N PHE A 124 -1.13 -27.13 5.46
CA PHE A 124 -1.89 -28.27 4.92
C PHE A 124 -3.02 -27.84 3.96
N TRP A 125 -3.03 -26.59 3.52
CA TRP A 125 -4.09 -26.04 2.68
C TRP A 125 -5.48 -26.08 3.33
N ASN A 126 -5.56 -26.06 4.65
CA ASN A 126 -6.81 -25.96 5.41
C ASN A 126 -7.14 -24.49 5.68
N SER A 127 -8.42 -24.10 5.53
CA SER A 127 -8.91 -22.78 5.93
C SER A 127 -10.40 -22.82 6.25
N LYS A 128 -10.76 -22.27 7.42
CA LYS A 128 -12.16 -22.07 7.82
C LYS A 128 -12.90 -21.10 6.89
N VAL A 129 -12.20 -20.08 6.39
CA VAL A 129 -12.78 -19.06 5.50
C VAL A 129 -13.14 -19.68 4.17
N CYS A 130 -12.27 -20.50 3.58
CA CYS A 130 -12.55 -21.16 2.31
C CYS A 130 -13.71 -22.16 2.39
N VAL A 131 -13.90 -22.82 3.54
CA VAL A 131 -15.05 -23.71 3.76
C VAL A 131 -16.36 -22.92 3.74
N LEU A 132 -16.44 -21.81 4.46
CA LEU A 132 -17.61 -20.92 4.44
C LEU A 132 -17.90 -20.39 3.02
N LEU A 133 -16.85 -20.00 2.28
CA LEU A 133 -17.01 -19.56 0.89
C LEU A 133 -17.58 -20.66 -0.01
N ALA A 134 -17.14 -21.91 0.18
CA ALA A 134 -17.65 -23.04 -0.58
C ALA A 134 -19.12 -23.36 -0.28
N GLU A 135 -19.59 -23.08 0.94
CA GLU A 135 -21.00 -23.24 1.33
C GLU A 135 -21.90 -22.09 0.82
N ASP A 136 -21.33 -20.90 0.66
CA ASP A 136 -22.07 -19.70 0.23
C ASP A 136 -22.14 -19.54 -1.30
N ILE A 137 -21.15 -20.02 -2.05
CA ILE A 137 -21.15 -19.93 -3.53
C ILE A 137 -22.35 -20.65 -4.19
N PRO A 138 -22.78 -21.86 -3.74
CA PRO A 138 -23.98 -22.51 -4.27
C PRO A 138 -25.25 -21.68 -4.07
N LYS A 139 -25.36 -20.98 -2.93
CA LYS A 139 -26.52 -20.13 -2.59
C LYS A 139 -26.60 -18.83 -3.42
N LEU A 140 -25.52 -18.48 -4.13
CA LEU A 140 -25.46 -17.32 -5.02
C LEU A 140 -25.75 -17.66 -6.49
N GLN A 141 -25.82 -18.95 -6.84
CA GLN A 141 -26.13 -19.44 -8.20
C GLN A 141 -27.58 -19.94 -8.36
N SER A 142 -28.31 -20.11 -7.25
CA SER A 142 -29.76 -20.33 -7.16
C SER A 142 -30.51 -19.01 -7.10
#